data_AF-A0A3M1XMW8-F1
#
_entry.id   AF-A0A3M1XMW8-F1
#
_cell.length_a   1.000
_cell.length_b   1.000
_cell.length_c   1.000
_cell.angle_alpha   90.00
_cell.angle_beta   90.00
_cell.angle_gamma   90.00
#
_symmetry.space_group_name_H-M   'P 1'
#
loop_
_entity.id
_entity.type
_entity.pdbx_description
1 polymer ?
#
loop_
_entity_poly.entity_id
_entity_poly.type
_entity_poly.pdbx_seq_one_letter_code
_entity_poly.pdbx_strand_id
1 'polypeptide(L)'
;MDRILSRLVPAGLRRLDQHLLLNHPRLWVTRVHYVLFYSLLASAALGLYAAFRPLWLSDLPNPDVGLAWLIVLACAGLAFWGWQAYAYRDQYGAGQGRWYWLGAAALAAGPVVYSSILTWRLDERMSVQELRADVDALNQGMVYFFGDEIGPGEEGERYFYSLPRIDLYNIYQHEPEMDQWVEKYYDRFLAADAAQHLAYIEQFRETYARYAGEEVPVAVQTVWHAFRHREEVPRAGVLNLNQVENELYLLDQVKGDRLALQKSQGWVALLFATGWIALGFSLFRALPFRTFLLAFGLGFGSVILWVFGVEVARELLRNFGGRIDEDFWIPFGGLVLFGLMVPSVLRQREDAIHSRRQLLGASIFTLAMPMVPLTLLYLLDEGIGIRVHILNTDPEVLGMMIVLGGSLVLSALGWHFLAAPRLQAVAAGPQNR
;
A
#
# COMPACT_ATOMS: atom_id res chain seq x y z
N MET A 1 8.45 31.95 20.55
CA MET A 1 8.88 31.09 19.43
C MET A 1 10.37 30.84 19.63
N ASP A 2 10.69 29.62 20.06
CA ASP A 2 11.96 29.32 20.72
C ASP A 2 13.16 29.57 19.80
N ARG A 3 14.29 30.01 20.37
CA ARG A 3 15.55 30.28 19.64
C ARG A 3 15.93 29.15 18.67
N ILE A 4 15.55 27.92 18.98
CA ILE A 4 15.80 26.72 18.16
C ILE A 4 15.06 26.79 16.81
N LEU A 5 13.76 27.09 16.80
CA LEU A 5 12.97 27.17 15.55
C LEU A 5 13.51 28.26 14.62
N SER A 6 14.01 29.37 15.18
CA SER A 6 14.60 30.45 14.38
C SER A 6 15.89 30.06 13.65
N ARG A 7 16.57 29.00 14.09
CA ARG A 7 17.79 28.46 13.44
C ARG A 7 17.47 27.52 12.28
N LEU A 8 16.33 26.85 12.32
CA LEU A 8 15.91 25.91 11.27
C LEU A 8 15.35 26.62 10.02
N VAL A 9 14.92 27.87 10.14
CA VAL A 9 14.36 28.64 9.02
C VAL A 9 15.47 29.40 8.26
N PRO A 10 15.71 29.08 6.98
CA PRO A 10 16.69 29.79 6.17
C PRO A 10 16.41 31.29 6.08
N ALA A 11 17.46 32.11 5.93
CA ALA A 11 17.32 33.57 5.91
C ALA A 11 16.37 34.07 4.82
N GLY A 12 16.38 33.42 3.63
CA GLY A 12 15.45 33.74 2.55
C GLY A 12 13.98 33.51 2.94
N LEU A 13 13.68 32.38 3.60
CA LEU A 13 12.31 32.06 4.04
C LEU A 13 11.84 32.99 5.15
N ARG A 14 12.74 33.46 6.04
CA ARG A 14 12.44 34.50 7.04
C ARG A 14 12.08 35.84 6.40
N ARG A 15 12.83 36.26 5.36
CA ARG A 15 12.52 37.48 4.62
C ARG A 15 11.18 37.38 3.91
N LEU A 16 10.89 36.23 3.28
CA LEU A 16 9.60 35.96 2.65
C LEU A 16 8.46 35.99 3.68
N ASP A 17 8.64 35.37 4.85
CA ASP A 17 7.63 35.37 5.92
C ASP A 17 7.31 36.79 6.39
N GLN A 18 8.33 37.62 6.64
CA GLN A 18 8.14 39.03 7.00
C GLN A 18 7.45 39.83 5.89
N HIS A 19 7.87 39.60 4.64
CA HIS A 19 7.28 40.26 3.49
C HIS A 19 5.79 39.90 3.32
N LEU A 20 5.44 38.62 3.47
CA LEU A 20 4.06 38.15 3.41
C LEU A 20 3.22 38.69 4.57
N LEU A 21 3.79 38.77 5.77
CA LEU A 21 3.08 39.35 6.93
C LEU A 21 2.69 40.81 6.68
N LEU A 22 3.60 41.62 6.13
CA LEU A 22 3.39 43.05 5.92
C LEU A 22 2.52 43.35 4.69
N ASN A 23 2.71 42.61 3.58
CA ASN A 23 2.10 42.94 2.29
C ASN A 23 0.94 42.02 1.89
N HIS A 24 0.93 40.77 2.37
CA HIS A 24 -0.03 39.75 1.98
C HIS A 24 -0.52 38.92 3.18
N PRO A 25 -1.11 39.54 4.21
CA PRO A 25 -1.44 38.87 5.47
C PRO A 25 -2.39 37.67 5.27
N ARG A 26 -3.29 37.74 4.28
CA ARG A 26 -4.14 36.60 3.90
C ARG A 26 -3.33 35.38 3.45
N LEU A 27 -2.26 35.58 2.68
CA LEU A 27 -1.39 34.48 2.27
C LEU A 27 -0.52 34.00 3.43
N TRP A 28 0.00 34.93 4.24
CA TRP A 28 0.84 34.63 5.39
C TRP A 28 0.17 33.68 6.39
N VAL A 29 -1.13 33.89 6.67
CA VAL A 29 -1.91 33.08 7.61
C VAL A 29 -2.01 31.63 7.19
N THR A 30 -2.09 31.37 5.87
CA THR A 30 -2.08 29.98 5.38
C THR A 30 -0.79 29.27 5.72
N ARG A 31 0.32 29.97 5.98
CA ARG A 31 1.67 29.38 6.10
C ARG A 31 2.06 28.52 4.88
N VAL A 32 1.42 28.70 3.73
CA VAL A 32 1.66 27.88 2.53
C VAL A 32 3.10 27.98 2.05
N HIS A 33 3.78 29.12 2.25
CA HIS A 33 5.20 29.28 1.91
C HIS A 33 6.10 28.34 2.71
N TYR A 34 5.79 28.08 3.99
CA TYR A 34 6.52 27.08 4.78
C TYR A 34 6.23 25.67 4.30
N VAL A 35 4.96 25.34 4.03
CA VAL A 35 4.58 24.02 3.52
C VAL A 35 5.26 23.76 2.18
N LEU A 36 5.19 24.69 1.23
CA LEU A 36 5.85 24.55 -0.06
C LEU A 36 7.36 24.36 0.09
N PHE A 37 8.01 25.19 0.89
CA PHE A 37 9.45 25.09 1.09
C PHE A 37 9.86 23.74 1.68
N TYR A 38 9.25 23.32 2.79
CA TYR A 38 9.62 22.07 3.46
C TYR A 38 9.17 20.83 2.70
N SER A 39 8.03 20.86 2.01
CA SER A 39 7.61 19.77 1.13
C SER A 39 8.57 19.61 -0.03
N LEU A 40 8.98 20.69 -0.70
CA LEU A 40 9.98 20.60 -1.78
C LEU A 40 11.33 20.07 -1.27
N LEU A 41 11.77 20.54 -0.09
CA LEU A 41 12.99 20.02 0.54
C LEU A 41 12.88 18.54 0.89
N ALA A 42 11.74 18.11 1.45
CA ALA A 42 11.46 16.71 1.76
C ALA A 42 11.40 15.85 0.49
N SER A 43 10.73 16.31 -0.58
CA SER A 43 10.70 15.63 -1.87
C SER A 43 12.09 15.48 -2.47
N ALA A 44 12.93 16.52 -2.40
CA ALA A 44 14.31 16.45 -2.85
C ALA A 44 15.13 15.45 -2.01
N ALA A 45 14.98 15.47 -0.69
CA ALA A 45 15.65 14.52 0.19
C ALA A 45 15.22 13.06 -0.06
N LEU A 46 13.92 12.82 -0.24
CA LEU A 46 13.36 11.51 -0.58
C LEU A 46 13.83 11.04 -1.97
N GLY A 47 13.87 11.95 -2.94
CA GLY A 47 14.38 11.64 -4.27
C GLY A 47 15.87 11.28 -4.26
N LEU A 48 16.69 12.04 -3.52
CA LEU A 48 18.11 11.70 -3.31
C LEU A 48 18.27 10.37 -2.57
N TYR A 49 17.46 10.13 -1.53
CA TYR A 49 17.46 8.85 -0.82
C TYR A 49 17.12 7.68 -1.77
N ALA A 50 16.05 7.79 -2.56
CA ALA A 50 15.68 6.79 -3.55
C ALA A 50 16.77 6.61 -4.63
N ALA A 51 17.42 7.69 -5.05
CA ALA A 51 18.47 7.67 -6.08
C ALA A 51 19.77 7.00 -5.60
N PHE A 52 20.13 7.14 -4.32
CA PHE A 52 21.38 6.62 -3.76
C PHE A 52 21.23 5.37 -2.90
N ARG A 53 19.99 4.92 -2.61
CA ARG A 53 19.76 3.66 -1.89
C ARG A 53 20.37 2.47 -2.67
N PRO A 54 21.20 1.61 -2.06
CA PRO A 54 21.67 0.42 -2.74
C PRO A 54 20.49 -0.52 -3.03
N LEU A 55 20.47 -1.12 -4.23
CA LEU A 55 19.44 -2.07 -4.66
C LEU A 55 20.08 -3.44 -4.87
N TRP A 56 19.77 -4.35 -3.97
CA TRP A 56 20.17 -5.76 -4.04
C TRP A 56 18.96 -6.56 -4.56
N LEU A 57 19.20 -7.53 -5.46
CA LEU A 57 18.11 -8.36 -5.99
C LEU A 57 17.44 -9.23 -4.90
N SER A 58 18.10 -9.36 -3.75
CA SER A 58 17.59 -10.08 -2.59
C SER A 58 16.78 -9.24 -1.60
N ASP A 59 16.69 -7.93 -1.81
CA ASP A 59 15.96 -7.00 -0.95
C ASP A 59 15.52 -5.80 -1.80
N LEU A 60 14.64 -6.03 -2.79
CA LEU A 60 14.15 -4.93 -3.61
C LEU A 60 13.04 -4.20 -2.85
N PRO A 61 13.20 -2.90 -2.59
CA PRO A 61 12.15 -2.12 -1.96
C PRO A 61 10.95 -1.98 -2.91
N ASN A 62 9.78 -2.38 -2.44
CA ASN A 62 8.54 -2.19 -3.18
C ASN A 62 8.14 -0.70 -3.26
N PRO A 63 8.09 -0.09 -4.47
CA PRO A 63 7.77 1.34 -4.63
C PRO A 63 6.36 1.72 -4.17
N ASP A 64 5.39 0.81 -4.32
CA ASP A 64 3.99 1.05 -3.98
C ASP A 64 3.76 1.01 -2.47
N VAL A 65 4.43 0.09 -1.77
CA VAL A 65 4.45 0.08 -0.29
C VAL A 65 5.07 1.37 0.25
N GLY A 66 6.19 1.80 -0.32
CA GLY A 66 6.82 3.07 0.05
C GLY A 66 5.94 4.28 -0.23
N LEU A 67 5.28 4.31 -1.40
CA LEU A 67 4.30 5.32 -1.78
C LEU A 67 3.16 5.40 -0.76
N ALA A 68 2.56 4.25 -0.40
CA ALA A 68 1.44 4.19 0.54
C ALA A 68 1.82 4.78 1.91
N TRP A 69 2.96 4.38 2.47
CA TRP A 69 3.44 4.92 3.76
C TRP A 69 3.70 6.43 3.69
N LEU A 70 4.33 6.91 2.62
CA LEU A 70 4.62 8.32 2.44
C LEU A 70 3.33 9.14 2.24
N ILE A 71 2.30 8.59 1.58
CA ILE A 71 0.98 9.22 1.47
C ILE A 71 0.32 9.35 2.85
N VAL A 72 0.40 8.33 3.72
CA VAL A 72 -0.11 8.43 5.10
C VAL A 72 0.56 9.59 5.85
N LEU A 73 1.88 9.73 5.72
CA LEU A 73 2.61 10.86 6.32
C LEU A 73 2.21 12.21 5.71
N ALA A 74 2.01 12.28 4.39
CA ALA A 74 1.53 13.48 3.71
C ALA A 74 0.12 13.89 4.19
N CYS A 75 -0.78 12.92 4.38
CA CYS A 75 -2.10 13.13 4.94
C CYS A 75 -2.04 13.67 6.38
N ALA A 76 -1.15 13.11 7.22
CA ALA A 76 -0.94 13.61 8.58
C ALA A 76 -0.39 15.04 8.60
N GLY A 77 0.58 15.34 7.74
CA GLY A 77 1.12 16.69 7.56
C GLY A 77 0.05 17.69 7.12
N LEU A 78 -0.82 17.28 6.20
CA LEU A 78 -1.93 18.07 5.71
C LEU A 78 -3.00 18.30 6.80
N ALA A 79 -3.35 17.27 7.59
CA ALA A 79 -4.19 17.36 8.80
C ALA A 79 -3.67 18.38 9.80
N PHE A 80 -2.39 18.29 10.15
CA PHE A 80 -1.74 19.23 11.06
C PHE A 80 -1.72 20.66 10.49
N TRP A 81 -1.38 20.81 9.21
CA TRP A 81 -1.31 22.11 8.57
C TRP A 81 -2.69 22.79 8.51
N GLY A 82 -3.73 22.07 8.09
CA GLY A 82 -5.06 22.65 8.04
C GLY A 82 -5.67 22.91 9.42
N TRP A 83 -5.27 22.16 10.47
CA TRP A 83 -5.59 22.53 11.86
C TRP A 83 -5.02 23.90 12.22
N GLN A 84 -3.74 24.12 11.95
CA GLN A 84 -3.08 25.40 12.20
C GLN A 84 -3.78 26.53 11.44
N ALA A 85 -4.06 26.31 10.16
CA ALA A 85 -4.69 27.33 9.33
C ALA A 85 -6.14 27.63 9.76
N TYR A 86 -6.88 26.63 10.27
CA TYR A 86 -8.20 26.80 10.85
C TYR A 86 -8.16 27.67 12.11
N ALA A 87 -7.18 27.49 13.00
CA ALA A 87 -7.07 28.24 14.25
C ALA A 87 -6.96 29.76 14.05
N TYR A 88 -6.49 30.21 12.87
CA TYR A 88 -6.35 31.62 12.52
C TYR A 88 -7.43 32.15 11.57
N ARG A 89 -8.47 31.36 11.28
CA ARG A 89 -9.52 31.71 10.30
C ARG A 89 -10.25 33.01 10.64
N ASP A 90 -10.69 33.16 11.89
CA ASP A 90 -11.58 34.27 12.28
C ASP A 90 -10.89 35.64 12.23
N GLN A 91 -9.56 35.65 12.29
CA GLN A 91 -8.77 36.88 12.25
C GLN A 91 -8.56 37.43 10.84
N TYR A 92 -8.60 36.60 9.79
CA TYR A 92 -8.13 36.98 8.45
C TYR A 92 -9.08 36.65 7.29
N GLY A 93 -10.25 36.10 7.61
CA GLY A 93 -11.37 35.97 6.69
C GLY A 93 -11.29 34.78 5.73
N ALA A 94 -12.38 34.61 5.01
CA ALA A 94 -12.84 33.32 4.55
C ALA A 94 -12.62 33.13 3.03
N GLY A 95 -11.38 33.15 2.52
CA GLY A 95 -11.12 33.18 1.05
C GLY A 95 -9.88 32.45 0.52
N GLN A 96 -9.31 31.49 1.26
CA GLN A 96 -7.95 30.98 0.98
C GLN A 96 -7.89 29.55 0.37
N GLY A 97 -9.03 29.00 -0.08
CA GLY A 97 -9.16 27.61 -0.55
C GLY A 97 -8.07 27.13 -1.53
N ARG A 98 -7.77 27.94 -2.55
CA ARG A 98 -6.78 27.61 -3.60
C ARG A 98 -5.36 27.35 -3.09
N TRP A 99 -4.96 27.96 -1.97
CA TRP A 99 -3.61 27.78 -1.43
C TRP A 99 -3.46 26.44 -0.72
N TYR A 100 -4.56 25.90 -0.17
CA TYR A 100 -4.59 24.55 0.40
C TYR A 100 -4.37 23.47 -0.64
N TRP A 101 -4.95 23.65 -1.84
CA TRP A 101 -4.71 22.75 -2.98
C TRP A 101 -3.23 22.73 -3.37
N LEU A 102 -2.59 23.89 -3.44
CA LEU A 102 -1.17 23.98 -3.77
C LEU A 102 -0.29 23.31 -2.69
N GLY A 103 -0.58 23.52 -1.41
CA GLY A 103 0.16 22.86 -0.32
C GLY A 103 -0.08 21.35 -0.25
N ALA A 104 -1.31 20.89 -0.51
CA ALA A 104 -1.64 19.46 -0.59
C ALA A 104 -0.90 18.79 -1.75
N ALA A 105 -0.92 19.41 -2.94
CA ALA A 105 -0.15 18.92 -4.09
C ALA A 105 1.35 18.86 -3.79
N ALA A 106 1.90 19.86 -3.10
CA ALA A 106 3.31 19.86 -2.69
C ALA A 106 3.64 18.72 -1.71
N LEU A 107 2.76 18.44 -0.75
CA LEU A 107 2.93 17.30 0.18
C LEU A 107 2.83 15.95 -0.55
N ALA A 108 1.92 15.81 -1.52
CA ALA A 108 1.77 14.60 -2.32
C ALA A 108 2.92 14.37 -3.32
N ALA A 109 3.63 15.43 -3.73
CA ALA A 109 4.72 15.33 -4.68
C ALA A 109 5.90 14.48 -4.17
N GLY A 110 6.20 14.51 -2.86
CA GLY A 110 7.29 13.73 -2.27
C GLY A 110 7.13 12.22 -2.45
N PRO A 111 6.01 11.61 -2.01
CA PRO A 111 5.68 10.21 -2.26
C PRO A 111 5.81 9.81 -3.74
N VAL A 112 5.30 10.65 -4.65
CA VAL A 112 5.35 10.41 -6.11
C VAL A 112 6.79 10.42 -6.63
N VAL A 113 7.59 11.42 -6.25
CA VAL A 113 9.00 11.52 -6.64
C VAL A 113 9.79 10.33 -6.14
N TYR A 114 9.58 9.92 -4.89
CA TYR A 114 10.22 8.73 -4.30
C TYR A 114 9.90 7.47 -5.11
N SER A 115 8.60 7.20 -5.32
CA SER A 115 8.14 6.00 -6.02
C SER A 115 8.63 5.98 -7.47
N SER A 116 8.53 7.12 -8.18
CA SER A 116 8.97 7.22 -9.59
C SER A 116 10.47 6.97 -9.77
N ILE A 117 11.31 7.56 -8.91
CA ILE A 117 12.76 7.34 -8.98
C ILE A 117 13.09 5.89 -8.65
N LEU A 118 12.42 5.29 -7.67
CA LEU A 118 12.66 3.91 -7.30
C LEU A 118 12.25 2.94 -8.41
N THR A 119 11.07 3.12 -8.99
CA THR A 119 10.59 2.36 -10.15
C THR A 119 11.56 2.45 -11.33
N TRP A 120 12.01 3.66 -11.68
CA TRP A 120 13.00 3.85 -12.75
C TRP A 120 14.30 3.08 -12.49
N ARG A 121 14.81 3.11 -11.24
CA ARG A 121 16.03 2.38 -10.89
C ARG A 121 15.85 0.86 -10.87
N LEU A 122 14.67 0.37 -10.48
CA LEU A 122 14.34 -1.05 -10.57
C LEU A 122 14.25 -1.50 -12.03
N ASP A 123 13.67 -0.66 -12.89
CA ASP A 123 13.60 -0.92 -14.33
C ASP A 123 15.00 -1.01 -14.95
N GLU A 124 15.91 -0.09 -14.63
CA GLU A 124 17.28 -0.15 -15.15
C GLU A 124 18.13 -1.28 -14.59
N ARG A 125 17.68 -1.98 -13.53
CA ARG A 125 18.50 -2.97 -12.84
C ARG A 125 18.76 -4.23 -13.67
N MET A 126 17.82 -4.60 -14.53
CA MET A 126 17.80 -5.86 -15.27
C MET A 126 17.04 -5.73 -16.57
N SER A 127 17.45 -6.43 -17.63
CA SER A 127 16.67 -6.47 -18.87
C SER A 127 15.50 -7.45 -18.77
N VAL A 128 14.47 -7.28 -19.61
CA VAL A 128 13.35 -8.24 -19.69
C VAL A 128 13.83 -9.63 -20.11
N GLN A 129 14.83 -9.70 -20.98
CA GLN A 129 15.41 -10.97 -21.44
C GLN A 129 16.18 -11.69 -20.32
N GLU A 130 16.93 -10.93 -19.52
CA GLU A 130 17.64 -11.46 -18.35
C GLU A 130 16.67 -11.95 -17.28
N LEU A 131 15.62 -11.18 -16.98
CA LEU A 131 14.55 -11.62 -16.07
C LEU A 131 13.92 -12.92 -16.54
N ARG A 132 13.61 -13.04 -17.84
CA ARG A 132 13.07 -14.30 -18.41
C ARG A 132 14.06 -15.46 -18.28
N ALA A 133 15.33 -15.24 -18.57
CA ALA A 133 16.36 -16.28 -18.44
C ALA A 133 16.52 -16.74 -16.98
N ASP A 134 16.41 -15.82 -16.02
CA ASP A 134 16.47 -16.12 -14.59
C ASP A 134 15.25 -16.91 -14.14
N VAL A 135 14.05 -16.52 -14.59
CA VAL A 135 12.82 -17.28 -14.34
C VAL A 135 12.89 -18.68 -14.94
N ASP A 136 13.40 -18.81 -16.17
CA ASP A 136 13.60 -20.10 -16.83
C ASP A 136 14.61 -20.97 -16.06
N ALA A 137 15.71 -20.39 -15.59
CA ALA A 137 16.70 -21.09 -14.78
C ALA A 137 16.10 -21.63 -13.48
N LEU A 138 15.30 -20.80 -12.80
CA LEU A 138 14.61 -21.21 -11.58
C LEU A 138 13.61 -22.33 -11.86
N ASN A 139 12.76 -22.18 -12.88
CA ASN A 139 11.77 -23.18 -13.25
C ASN A 139 12.40 -24.52 -13.66
N GLN A 140 13.49 -24.49 -14.43
CA GLN A 140 14.24 -25.69 -14.81
C GLN A 140 14.86 -26.38 -13.58
N GLY A 141 15.36 -25.60 -12.63
CA GLY A 141 15.97 -26.13 -11.41
C GLY A 141 14.97 -26.68 -10.39
N MET A 142 13.77 -26.11 -10.30
CA MET A 142 12.73 -26.52 -9.33
C MET A 142 12.42 -28.02 -9.39
N VAL A 143 12.49 -28.63 -10.57
CA VAL A 143 12.28 -30.07 -10.79
C VAL A 143 13.23 -30.94 -9.95
N TYR A 144 14.45 -30.47 -9.69
CA TYR A 144 15.42 -31.22 -8.90
C TYR A 144 15.22 -31.13 -7.40
N PHE A 145 14.59 -30.05 -6.90
CA PHE A 145 14.47 -29.77 -5.47
C PHE A 145 13.11 -30.15 -4.89
N PHE A 146 12.04 -30.18 -5.71
CA PHE A 146 10.66 -30.37 -5.27
C PHE A 146 9.91 -31.44 -6.08
N GLY A 147 10.65 -32.34 -6.73
CA GLY A 147 10.11 -33.36 -7.64
C GLY A 147 9.48 -34.58 -6.95
N ASP A 148 9.19 -34.53 -5.64
CA ASP A 148 8.80 -35.69 -4.82
C ASP A 148 7.50 -36.39 -5.29
N GLU A 149 6.76 -35.83 -6.26
CA GLU A 149 5.52 -36.40 -6.78
C GLU A 149 5.53 -36.65 -8.31
N ILE A 150 6.69 -36.71 -8.96
CA ILE A 150 6.79 -37.19 -10.36
C ILE A 150 6.92 -38.73 -10.37
N GLY A 151 5.97 -39.41 -9.74
CA GLY A 151 5.74 -40.84 -9.88
C GLY A 151 4.68 -41.11 -10.94
N PRO A 152 4.75 -42.21 -11.73
CA PRO A 152 3.53 -42.71 -12.34
C PRO A 152 2.56 -43.00 -11.19
N GLY A 153 1.39 -42.37 -11.17
CA GLY A 153 0.33 -42.76 -10.24
C GLY A 153 0.05 -44.26 -10.41
N GLU A 154 -0.48 -44.92 -9.38
CA GLU A 154 -0.75 -46.37 -9.38
C GLU A 154 -1.61 -46.85 -10.57
N GLU A 155 -2.23 -45.94 -11.33
CA GLU A 155 -3.06 -46.23 -12.51
C GLU A 155 -2.51 -45.72 -13.85
N GLY A 156 -1.21 -45.43 -13.97
CA GLY A 156 -0.64 -44.94 -15.23
C GLY A 156 -1.05 -43.50 -15.59
N GLU A 157 -1.78 -42.84 -14.71
CA GLU A 157 -1.99 -41.40 -14.75
C GLU A 157 -0.71 -40.71 -14.26
N ARG A 158 -0.10 -39.92 -15.15
CA ARG A 158 0.97 -38.99 -14.78
C ARG A 158 0.30 -37.85 -14.03
N TYR A 159 0.21 -37.96 -12.71
CA TYR A 159 -0.16 -36.80 -11.90
C TYR A 159 0.99 -35.81 -11.97
N PHE A 160 0.80 -34.75 -12.75
CA PHE A 160 1.54 -33.51 -12.59
C PHE A 160 1.08 -32.89 -11.27
N TYR A 161 1.51 -33.47 -10.16
CA TYR A 161 1.46 -32.72 -8.91
C TYR A 161 2.25 -31.46 -9.18
N SER A 162 1.52 -30.36 -9.07
CA SER A 162 2.00 -29.03 -9.37
C SER A 162 3.37 -28.88 -8.73
N LEU A 163 4.42 -28.86 -9.56
CA LEU A 163 5.63 -28.14 -9.21
C LEU A 163 5.15 -26.87 -8.51
N PRO A 164 5.73 -26.44 -7.38
CA PRO A 164 5.56 -25.08 -6.91
C PRO A 164 6.04 -24.21 -8.06
N ARG A 165 5.15 -23.97 -9.01
CA ARG A 165 5.39 -23.11 -10.14
C ARG A 165 5.43 -21.80 -9.42
N ILE A 166 6.62 -21.23 -9.38
CA ILE A 166 6.67 -19.80 -9.27
C ILE A 166 5.74 -19.33 -10.38
N ASP A 167 4.56 -18.83 -10.01
CA ASP A 167 3.40 -18.60 -10.87
C ASP A 167 3.69 -17.47 -11.91
N LEU A 168 4.97 -17.17 -12.13
CA LEU A 168 5.52 -16.26 -13.11
C LEU A 168 5.26 -16.70 -14.56
N TYR A 169 4.80 -17.93 -14.83
CA TYR A 169 4.31 -18.27 -16.17
C TYR A 169 2.86 -17.79 -16.41
N ASN A 170 2.07 -17.58 -15.35
CA ASN A 170 0.78 -16.86 -15.46
C ASN A 170 0.97 -15.37 -15.79
N ILE A 171 2.18 -14.83 -15.70
CA ILE A 171 2.48 -13.46 -16.15
C ILE A 171 2.45 -13.34 -17.67
N TYR A 172 2.68 -14.45 -18.37
CA TYR A 172 2.48 -14.62 -19.81
C TYR A 172 1.16 -15.33 -20.10
N GLN A 173 0.12 -15.05 -19.30
CA GLN A 173 -1.25 -15.48 -19.56
C GLN A 173 -1.67 -15.02 -20.96
N HIS A 174 -1.60 -15.94 -21.92
CA HIS A 174 -2.57 -16.20 -22.98
C HIS A 174 -1.93 -17.25 -23.90
N GLU A 175 -1.95 -18.53 -23.56
CA GLU A 175 -1.93 -19.55 -24.62
C GLU A 175 -2.26 -20.99 -24.16
N PRO A 176 -3.07 -21.74 -24.93
CA PRO A 176 -3.14 -23.21 -24.88
C PRO A 176 -1.82 -23.91 -25.25
N GLU A 177 -0.74 -23.17 -25.49
CA GLU A 177 0.62 -23.69 -25.69
C GLU A 177 1.30 -24.13 -24.40
N MET A 178 0.73 -23.87 -23.21
CA MET A 178 1.38 -24.26 -21.95
C MET A 178 1.55 -25.78 -21.82
N ASP A 179 0.56 -26.58 -22.25
CA ASP A 179 0.66 -28.04 -22.23
C ASP A 179 1.72 -28.53 -23.23
N GLN A 180 1.77 -27.93 -24.42
CA GLN A 180 2.79 -28.23 -25.43
C GLN A 180 4.18 -27.78 -25.01
N TRP A 181 4.28 -26.67 -24.27
CA TRP A 181 5.52 -26.14 -23.73
C TRP A 181 6.06 -27.06 -22.64
N VAL A 182 5.20 -27.52 -21.73
CA VAL A 182 5.56 -28.49 -20.69
C VAL A 182 6.05 -29.79 -21.31
N GLU A 183 5.31 -30.37 -22.28
CA GLU A 183 5.75 -31.59 -22.97
C GLU A 183 7.09 -31.41 -23.68
N LYS A 184 7.25 -30.32 -24.45
CA LYS A 184 8.48 -30.04 -25.21
C LYS A 184 9.69 -29.77 -24.32
N TYR A 185 9.51 -29.07 -23.20
CA TYR A 185 10.61 -28.83 -22.26
C TYR A 185 10.95 -30.10 -21.48
N TYR A 186 9.95 -30.87 -21.08
CA TYR A 186 10.14 -32.10 -20.34
C TYR A 186 10.87 -33.17 -21.16
N ASP A 187 10.53 -33.36 -22.43
CA ASP A 187 11.23 -34.29 -23.31
C ASP A 187 12.70 -33.89 -23.52
N ARG A 188 12.97 -32.58 -23.66
CA ARG A 188 14.36 -32.07 -23.74
C ARG A 188 15.11 -32.23 -22.44
N PHE A 189 14.44 -32.03 -21.32
CA PHE A 189 15.00 -32.21 -19.99
C PHE A 189 15.35 -33.67 -19.73
N LEU A 190 14.48 -34.62 -20.09
CA LEU A 190 14.75 -36.06 -19.97
C LEU A 190 15.83 -36.55 -20.94
N ALA A 191 15.96 -35.91 -22.10
CA ALA A 191 17.01 -36.23 -23.08
C ALA A 191 18.37 -35.61 -22.74
N ALA A 192 18.45 -34.76 -21.71
CA ALA A 192 19.68 -34.09 -21.32
C ALA A 192 20.71 -35.09 -20.76
N ASP A 193 21.99 -34.83 -21.02
CA ASP A 193 23.06 -35.62 -20.42
C ASP A 193 23.35 -35.17 -18.97
N ALA A 194 24.17 -35.96 -18.25
CA ALA A 194 24.51 -35.65 -16.87
C ALA A 194 25.21 -34.28 -16.71
N ALA A 195 25.99 -33.83 -17.70
CA ALA A 195 26.67 -32.55 -17.63
C ALA A 195 25.67 -31.38 -17.75
N GLN A 196 24.66 -31.52 -18.61
CA GLN A 196 23.57 -30.57 -18.75
C GLN A 196 22.71 -30.49 -17.49
N HIS A 197 22.35 -31.62 -16.87
CA HIS A 197 21.61 -31.60 -15.60
C HIS A 197 22.39 -30.89 -14.48
N LEU A 198 23.69 -31.16 -14.34
CA LEU A 198 24.55 -30.46 -13.38
C LEU A 198 24.60 -28.95 -13.67
N ALA A 199 24.63 -28.56 -14.95
CA ALA A 199 24.60 -27.15 -15.35
C ALA A 199 23.27 -26.48 -14.99
N TYR A 200 22.13 -27.14 -15.20
CA TYR A 200 20.81 -26.61 -14.81
C TYR A 200 20.70 -26.41 -13.29
N ILE A 201 21.19 -27.37 -12.49
CA ILE A 201 21.21 -27.25 -11.03
C ILE A 201 22.10 -26.09 -10.60
N GLU A 202 23.29 -25.92 -11.19
CA GLU A 202 24.17 -24.81 -10.83
C GLU A 202 23.57 -23.46 -11.22
N GLN A 203 22.98 -23.34 -12.42
CA GLN A 203 22.29 -22.13 -12.85
C GLN A 203 21.12 -21.76 -11.91
N PHE A 204 20.39 -22.76 -11.42
CA PHE A 204 19.38 -22.57 -10.38
C PHE A 204 20.00 -22.03 -9.09
N ARG A 205 21.09 -22.63 -8.60
CA ARG A 205 21.75 -22.21 -7.35
C ARG A 205 22.26 -20.77 -7.43
N GLU A 206 22.90 -20.40 -8.55
CA GLU A 206 23.39 -19.05 -8.80
C GLU A 206 22.23 -18.04 -8.88
N THR A 207 21.16 -18.40 -9.58
CA THR A 207 19.98 -17.52 -9.71
C THR A 207 19.26 -17.38 -8.39
N TYR A 208 19.02 -18.48 -7.69
CA TYR A 208 18.46 -18.48 -6.35
C TYR A 208 19.27 -17.58 -5.41
N ALA A 209 20.59 -17.72 -5.38
CA ALA A 209 21.44 -16.92 -4.50
C ALA A 209 21.36 -15.41 -4.77
N ARG A 210 21.17 -15.00 -6.03
CA ARG A 210 20.97 -13.59 -6.39
C ARG A 210 19.71 -12.99 -5.77
N TYR A 211 18.61 -13.73 -5.74
CA TYR A 211 17.29 -13.25 -5.26
C TYR A 211 16.98 -13.63 -3.80
N ALA A 212 17.57 -14.69 -3.28
CA ALA A 212 17.40 -15.07 -1.87
C ALA A 212 18.40 -14.31 -0.97
N GLY A 213 19.56 -13.92 -1.52
CA GLY A 213 20.66 -13.36 -0.73
C GLY A 213 21.42 -14.43 0.08
N GLU A 214 21.14 -15.71 -0.17
CA GLU A 214 21.76 -16.86 0.48
C GLU A 214 21.98 -18.00 -0.52
N GLU A 215 23.04 -18.79 -0.30
CA GLU A 215 23.35 -19.93 -1.17
C GLU A 215 22.47 -21.14 -0.84
N VAL A 216 22.13 -21.93 -1.86
CA VAL A 216 21.52 -23.25 -1.67
C VAL A 216 22.49 -24.14 -0.89
N PRO A 217 22.12 -24.63 0.31
CA PRO A 217 23.04 -25.29 1.25
C PRO A 217 23.30 -26.77 0.90
N VAL A 218 23.28 -27.11 -0.39
CA VAL A 218 23.44 -28.46 -0.92
C VAL A 218 24.32 -28.40 -2.17
N ALA A 219 25.28 -29.32 -2.28
CA ALA A 219 26.15 -29.41 -3.45
C ALA A 219 25.38 -29.93 -4.68
N VAL A 220 25.74 -29.41 -5.86
CA VAL A 220 25.14 -29.78 -7.16
C VAL A 220 25.10 -31.31 -7.37
N GLN A 221 26.20 -31.99 -7.04
CA GLN A 221 26.33 -33.44 -7.21
C GLN A 221 25.37 -34.20 -6.28
N THR A 222 25.12 -33.67 -5.08
CA THR A 222 24.18 -34.26 -4.12
C THR A 222 22.75 -34.10 -4.62
N VAL A 223 22.39 -32.93 -5.13
CA VAL A 223 21.06 -32.68 -5.73
C VAL A 223 20.84 -33.61 -6.94
N TRP A 224 21.82 -33.71 -7.83
CA TRP A 224 21.75 -34.61 -8.98
C TRP A 224 21.67 -36.09 -8.59
N HIS A 225 22.46 -36.51 -7.60
CA HIS A 225 22.40 -37.87 -7.08
C HIS A 225 21.01 -38.21 -6.55
N ALA A 226 20.46 -37.33 -5.70
CA ALA A 226 19.14 -37.51 -5.11
C ALA A 226 18.06 -37.60 -6.19
N PHE A 227 18.07 -36.65 -7.15
CA PHE A 227 17.15 -36.66 -8.28
C PHE A 227 17.22 -37.96 -9.11
N ARG A 228 18.43 -38.43 -9.45
CA ARG A 228 18.63 -39.65 -10.25
C ARG A 228 18.11 -40.90 -9.53
N HIS A 229 18.21 -40.95 -8.21
CA HIS A 229 17.78 -42.09 -7.39
C HIS A 229 16.37 -41.92 -6.82
N ARG A 230 15.66 -40.83 -7.15
CA ARG A 230 14.35 -40.47 -6.59
C ARG A 230 14.37 -40.41 -5.06
N GLU A 231 15.46 -39.85 -4.52
CA GLU A 231 15.63 -39.57 -3.10
C GLU A 231 15.28 -38.10 -2.85
N GLU A 232 14.77 -37.79 -1.66
CA GLU A 232 14.55 -36.41 -1.23
C GLU A 232 15.89 -35.65 -1.17
N VAL A 233 15.91 -34.42 -1.67
CA VAL A 233 17.09 -33.56 -1.54
C VAL A 233 17.21 -33.10 -0.08
N PRO A 234 18.33 -33.40 0.62
CA PRO A 234 18.49 -33.00 2.01
C PRO A 234 18.31 -31.49 2.17
N ARG A 235 17.40 -31.05 3.04
CA ARG A 235 17.14 -29.63 3.37
C ARG A 235 16.52 -28.78 2.25
N ALA A 236 15.89 -29.37 1.22
CA ALA A 236 15.15 -28.60 0.23
C ALA A 236 14.03 -27.71 0.86
N GLY A 237 13.40 -28.18 1.95
CA GLY A 237 12.39 -27.41 2.69
C GLY A 237 12.90 -26.16 3.42
N VAL A 238 14.20 -25.85 3.35
CA VAL A 238 14.80 -24.64 3.94
C VAL A 238 14.91 -23.50 2.94
N LEU A 239 14.69 -23.74 1.64
CA LEU A 239 14.77 -22.70 0.63
C LEU A 239 13.64 -21.67 0.83
N ASN A 240 14.00 -20.41 1.02
CA ASN A 240 13.05 -19.29 1.06
C ASN A 240 12.57 -18.90 -0.35
N LEU A 241 11.84 -19.80 -1.01
CA LEU A 241 11.31 -19.55 -2.35
C LEU A 241 10.39 -18.34 -2.37
N ASN A 242 9.53 -18.16 -1.35
CA ASN A 242 8.59 -17.03 -1.27
C ASN A 242 9.28 -15.67 -1.44
N GLN A 243 10.47 -15.49 -0.87
CA GLN A 243 11.26 -14.28 -1.09
C GLN A 243 11.65 -14.13 -2.55
N VAL A 244 12.26 -15.16 -3.15
CA VAL A 244 12.64 -15.18 -4.58
C VAL A 244 11.44 -14.88 -5.48
N GLU A 245 10.28 -15.48 -5.20
CA GLU A 245 9.05 -15.23 -5.95
C GLU A 245 8.61 -13.77 -5.85
N ASN A 246 8.60 -13.19 -4.64
CA ASN A 246 8.22 -11.79 -4.42
C ASN A 246 9.14 -10.81 -5.16
N GLU A 247 10.45 -11.07 -5.16
CA GLU A 247 11.43 -10.22 -5.84
C GLU A 247 11.27 -10.27 -7.37
N LEU A 248 11.08 -11.48 -7.92
CA LEU A 248 10.82 -11.66 -9.36
C LEU A 248 9.49 -11.04 -9.78
N TYR A 249 8.46 -11.19 -8.94
CA TYR A 249 7.15 -10.62 -9.18
C TYR A 249 7.21 -9.09 -9.21
N LEU A 250 7.91 -8.46 -8.25
CA LEU A 250 8.10 -7.02 -8.25
C LEU A 250 8.83 -6.53 -9.51
N LEU A 251 9.88 -7.22 -9.95
CA LEU A 251 10.57 -6.87 -11.19
C LEU A 251 9.65 -7.00 -12.40
N ASP A 252 8.86 -8.06 -12.50
CA ASP A 252 7.88 -8.18 -13.58
C ASP A 252 6.88 -7.03 -13.58
N GLN A 253 6.36 -6.65 -12.41
CA GLN A 253 5.42 -5.55 -12.31
C GLN A 253 6.02 -4.23 -12.78
N VAL A 254 7.27 -3.96 -12.43
CA VAL A 254 8.01 -2.79 -12.91
C VAL A 254 8.17 -2.84 -14.43
N LYS A 255 8.53 -3.99 -14.99
CA LYS A 255 8.73 -4.20 -16.43
C LYS A 255 7.44 -4.17 -17.25
N GLY A 256 6.33 -4.58 -16.66
CA GLY A 256 5.01 -4.59 -17.28
C GLY A 256 4.24 -3.28 -17.14
N ASP A 257 4.84 -2.23 -16.59
CA ASP A 257 4.17 -0.97 -16.23
C ASP A 257 2.93 -1.20 -15.33
N ARG A 258 2.98 -2.20 -14.45
CA ARG A 258 1.85 -2.64 -13.62
C ARG A 258 1.82 -1.98 -12.24
N LEU A 259 2.85 -1.23 -11.85
CA LEU A 259 2.85 -0.53 -10.55
C LEU A 259 1.77 0.55 -10.50
N ALA A 260 1.34 0.89 -9.28
CA ALA A 260 0.22 1.78 -9.04
C ALA A 260 0.32 3.10 -9.82
N LEU A 261 1.48 3.78 -9.85
CA LEU A 261 1.64 5.05 -10.57
C LEU A 261 1.92 4.91 -12.07
N GLN A 262 2.29 3.73 -12.57
CA GLN A 262 2.47 3.51 -14.01
C GLN A 262 1.12 3.29 -14.71
N LYS A 263 0.16 2.70 -14.00
CA LYS A 263 -1.23 2.57 -14.47
C LYS A 263 -1.91 3.94 -14.58
N SER A 264 -2.65 4.17 -15.66
CA SER A 264 -3.44 5.41 -15.86
C SER A 264 -4.45 5.64 -14.72
N GLN A 265 -5.03 4.55 -14.20
CA GLN A 265 -5.93 4.56 -13.06
C GLN A 265 -5.24 5.04 -11.78
N GLY A 266 -3.95 4.78 -11.63
CA GLY A 266 -3.07 5.27 -10.56
C GLY A 266 -3.11 6.77 -10.35
N TRP A 267 -2.82 7.50 -11.42
CA TRP A 267 -2.85 8.96 -11.41
C TRP A 267 -4.24 9.50 -11.12
N VAL A 268 -5.27 8.90 -11.70
CA VAL A 268 -6.67 9.30 -11.44
C VAL A 268 -7.00 9.12 -9.97
N ALA A 269 -6.65 7.98 -9.39
CA ALA A 269 -6.89 7.67 -8.00
C ALA A 269 -6.09 8.55 -7.03
N LEU A 270 -4.83 8.88 -7.34
CA LEU A 270 -4.04 9.84 -6.56
C LEU A 270 -4.64 11.26 -6.62
N LEU A 271 -5.05 11.71 -7.81
CA LEU A 271 -5.72 12.99 -8.00
C LEU A 271 -7.07 13.02 -7.26
N PHE A 272 -7.81 11.92 -7.30
CA PHE A 272 -9.08 11.76 -6.59
C PHE A 272 -8.87 11.78 -5.08
N ALA A 273 -7.88 11.05 -4.56
CA ALA A 273 -7.50 11.04 -3.14
C ALA A 273 -7.11 12.45 -2.66
N THR A 274 -6.24 13.13 -3.40
CA THR A 274 -5.83 14.51 -3.12
C THR A 274 -7.03 15.46 -3.19
N GLY A 275 -7.89 15.24 -4.19
CA GLY A 275 -9.17 15.91 -4.42
C GLY A 275 -10.09 15.87 -3.22
N TRP A 276 -10.32 14.67 -2.71
CA TRP A 276 -11.14 14.43 -1.53
C TRP A 276 -10.53 15.08 -0.31
N ILE A 277 -9.24 14.88 -0.04
CA ILE A 277 -8.64 15.47 1.17
C ILE A 277 -8.81 16.99 1.16
N ALA A 278 -8.54 17.65 0.02
CA ALA A 278 -8.71 19.08 -0.12
C ALA A 278 -10.19 19.54 -0.06
N LEU A 279 -11.11 18.73 -0.58
CA LEU A 279 -12.56 18.95 -0.40
C LEU A 279 -12.93 18.84 1.09
N GLY A 280 -12.38 17.87 1.81
CA GLY A 280 -12.47 17.72 3.26
C GLY A 280 -12.04 19.01 3.95
N PHE A 281 -10.84 19.51 3.69
CA PHE A 281 -10.42 20.80 4.27
C PHE A 281 -11.38 21.95 3.96
N SER A 282 -11.90 21.99 2.73
CA SER A 282 -12.82 23.04 2.29
C SER A 282 -14.16 22.98 3.03
N LEU A 283 -14.66 21.78 3.33
CA LEU A 283 -15.94 21.53 4.02
C LEU A 283 -15.77 21.68 5.55
N PHE A 284 -14.67 21.17 6.09
CA PHE A 284 -14.39 21.20 7.53
C PHE A 284 -13.77 22.51 8.02
N ARG A 285 -13.38 23.41 7.12
CA ARG A 285 -13.11 24.83 7.42
C ARG A 285 -14.18 25.44 8.33
N ALA A 286 -15.42 24.98 8.23
CA ALA A 286 -16.55 25.53 8.96
C ALA A 286 -16.80 24.89 10.34
N LEU A 287 -16.22 23.72 10.61
CA LEU A 287 -16.55 22.89 11.76
C LEU A 287 -15.54 23.04 12.90
N PRO A 288 -15.94 22.86 14.17
CA PRO A 288 -15.00 22.79 15.27
C PRO A 288 -13.94 21.70 15.04
N PHE A 289 -12.68 21.98 15.37
CA PHE A 289 -11.57 21.04 15.13
C PHE A 289 -11.79 19.64 15.73
N ARG A 290 -12.46 19.56 16.89
CA ARG A 290 -12.84 18.28 17.50
C ARG A 290 -13.76 17.45 16.58
N THR A 291 -14.72 18.10 15.94
CA THR A 291 -15.65 17.47 14.98
C THR A 291 -14.92 17.04 13.72
N PHE A 292 -13.95 17.84 13.25
CA PHE A 292 -13.08 17.46 12.15
C PHE A 292 -12.24 16.21 12.48
N LEU A 293 -11.53 16.19 13.61
CA LEU A 293 -10.74 15.03 14.02
C LEU A 293 -11.59 13.78 14.20
N LEU A 294 -12.80 13.91 14.76
CA LEU A 294 -13.75 12.80 14.86
C LEU A 294 -14.19 12.30 13.49
N ALA A 295 -14.59 13.19 12.58
CA ALA A 295 -15.02 12.80 11.23
C ALA A 295 -13.88 12.19 10.41
N PHE A 296 -12.68 12.78 10.49
CA PHE A 296 -11.47 12.27 9.85
C PHE A 296 -11.07 10.91 10.43
N GLY A 297 -11.03 10.79 11.76
CA GLY A 297 -10.70 9.55 12.46
C GLY A 297 -11.73 8.44 12.23
N LEU A 298 -13.02 8.76 12.15
CA LEU A 298 -14.08 7.80 11.79
C LEU A 298 -13.98 7.39 10.31
N GLY A 299 -13.73 8.34 9.40
CA GLY A 299 -13.51 8.03 7.99
C GLY A 299 -12.29 7.13 7.79
N PHE A 300 -11.15 7.51 8.36
CA PHE A 300 -9.91 6.73 8.28
C PHE A 300 -10.02 5.38 9.02
N GLY A 301 -10.69 5.35 10.17
CA GLY A 301 -10.95 4.11 10.91
C GLY A 301 -11.88 3.18 10.16
N SER A 302 -12.92 3.71 9.50
CA SER A 302 -13.84 2.91 8.69
C SER A 302 -13.15 2.27 7.50
N VAL A 303 -12.16 2.94 6.95
CA VAL A 303 -11.27 2.41 5.92
C VAL A 303 -10.47 1.25 6.45
N ILE A 304 -9.79 1.41 7.58
CA ILE A 304 -8.94 0.35 8.15
C ILE A 304 -9.81 -0.88 8.46
N LEU A 305 -10.97 -0.67 9.05
CA LEU A 305 -11.93 -1.73 9.35
C LEU A 305 -12.44 -2.41 8.07
N TRP A 306 -12.64 -1.65 6.99
CA TRP A 306 -13.05 -2.20 5.71
C TRP A 306 -11.92 -3.01 5.04
N VAL A 307 -10.69 -2.48 4.97
CA VAL A 307 -9.49 -3.20 4.51
C VAL A 307 -9.39 -4.55 5.21
N PHE A 308 -9.46 -4.50 6.55
CA PHE A 308 -9.38 -5.68 7.39
C PHE A 308 -10.57 -6.63 7.16
N GLY A 309 -11.78 -6.10 7.02
CA GLY A 309 -12.97 -6.88 6.74
C GLY A 309 -12.91 -7.61 5.39
N VAL A 310 -12.40 -6.95 4.35
CA VAL A 310 -12.16 -7.55 3.03
C VAL A 310 -11.14 -8.68 3.16
N GLU A 311 -10.04 -8.46 3.87
CA GLU A 311 -8.98 -9.47 4.00
C GLU A 311 -9.43 -10.69 4.81
N VAL A 312 -10.17 -10.46 5.91
CA VAL A 312 -10.78 -11.55 6.69
C VAL A 312 -11.81 -12.31 5.85
N ALA A 313 -12.65 -11.61 5.07
CA ALA A 313 -13.61 -12.25 4.18
C ALA A 313 -12.91 -13.08 3.11
N ARG A 314 -11.88 -12.53 2.46
CA ARG A 314 -11.04 -13.20 1.45
C ARG A 314 -10.47 -14.50 2.01
N GLU A 315 -9.93 -14.46 3.22
CA GLU A 315 -9.35 -15.65 3.87
C GLU A 315 -10.40 -16.69 4.26
N LEU A 316 -11.54 -16.26 4.83
CA LEU A 316 -12.63 -17.18 5.13
C LEU A 316 -13.11 -17.89 3.86
N LEU A 317 -13.31 -17.14 2.78
CA LEU A 317 -13.79 -17.68 1.51
C LEU A 317 -12.80 -18.62 0.84
N ARG A 318 -11.50 -18.30 0.90
CA ARG A 318 -10.42 -19.19 0.46
C ARG A 318 -10.48 -20.53 1.20
N ASN A 319 -10.70 -20.51 2.51
CA ASN A 319 -10.86 -21.72 3.31
C ASN A 319 -12.14 -22.53 2.99
N PHE A 320 -13.15 -21.90 2.39
CA PHE A 320 -14.38 -22.55 1.94
C PHE A 320 -14.40 -22.88 0.44
N GLY A 321 -13.28 -22.74 -0.27
CA GLY A 321 -13.17 -23.07 -1.71
C GLY A 321 -13.95 -22.12 -2.64
N GLY A 322 -14.41 -20.97 -2.14
CA GLY A 322 -15.12 -19.98 -2.93
C GLY A 322 -14.15 -19.05 -3.65
N ARG A 323 -14.28 -18.92 -4.98
CA ARG A 323 -13.75 -17.77 -5.71
C ARG A 323 -14.80 -16.68 -5.72
N ILE A 324 -14.49 -15.53 -5.14
CA ILE A 324 -15.32 -14.33 -5.31
C ILE A 324 -14.53 -13.36 -6.18
N ASP A 325 -15.17 -12.83 -7.22
CA ASP A 325 -14.64 -11.70 -7.97
C ASP A 325 -14.48 -10.50 -7.02
N GLU A 326 -13.24 -10.00 -6.92
CA GLU A 326 -12.83 -8.92 -6.03
C GLU A 326 -13.68 -7.65 -6.20
N ASP A 327 -14.26 -7.49 -7.39
CA ASP A 327 -15.20 -6.42 -7.76
C ASP A 327 -16.49 -6.38 -6.93
N PHE A 328 -16.87 -7.46 -6.25
CA PHE A 328 -18.15 -7.56 -5.55
C PHE A 328 -18.19 -6.81 -4.20
N TRP A 329 -17.08 -6.74 -3.47
CA TRP A 329 -17.06 -6.24 -2.08
C TRP A 329 -16.85 -4.73 -1.96
N ILE A 330 -16.18 -4.13 -2.94
CA ILE A 330 -15.93 -2.70 -3.06
C ILE A 330 -17.22 -1.86 -2.91
N PRO A 331 -18.32 -2.15 -3.65
CA PRO A 331 -19.57 -1.40 -3.50
C PRO A 331 -20.33 -1.71 -2.19
N PHE A 332 -20.21 -2.92 -1.65
CA PHE A 332 -20.93 -3.34 -0.44
C PHE A 332 -20.41 -2.66 0.83
N GLY A 333 -19.08 -2.51 0.96
CA GLY A 333 -18.46 -1.76 2.06
C GLY A 333 -18.89 -0.30 2.10
N GLY A 334 -18.94 0.35 0.93
CA GLY A 334 -19.45 1.72 0.79
C GLY A 334 -20.92 1.86 1.22
N LEU A 335 -21.77 0.87 0.90
CA LEU A 335 -23.20 0.86 1.26
C LEU A 335 -23.46 0.64 2.75
N VAL A 336 -22.68 -0.20 3.44
CA VAL A 336 -22.81 -0.42 4.88
C VAL A 336 -22.38 0.83 5.65
N LEU A 337 -21.28 1.46 5.24
CA LEU A 337 -20.85 2.75 5.81
C LEU A 337 -21.87 3.86 5.52
N PHE A 338 -22.49 3.84 4.33
CA PHE A 338 -23.61 4.73 3.99
C PHE A 338 -24.81 4.54 4.93
N GLY A 339 -25.20 3.29 5.20
CA GLY A 339 -26.31 2.95 6.10
C GLY A 339 -26.09 3.36 7.56
N LEU A 340 -24.85 3.35 8.04
CA LEU A 340 -24.51 3.73 9.42
C LEU A 340 -24.43 5.25 9.63
N MET A 341 -24.07 6.01 8.59
CA MET A 341 -23.89 7.46 8.71
C MET A 341 -25.16 8.27 8.46
N VAL A 342 -26.03 7.84 7.54
CA VAL A 342 -27.30 8.53 7.24
C VAL A 342 -28.17 8.79 8.50
N PRO A 343 -28.32 7.86 9.46
CA PRO A 343 -29.08 8.10 10.69
C PRO A 343 -28.49 9.19 11.60
N SER A 344 -27.15 9.34 11.62
CA SER A 344 -26.47 10.36 12.43
C SER A 344 -26.71 11.78 11.91
N VAL A 345 -26.89 11.90 10.60
CA VAL A 345 -27.21 13.15 9.87
C VAL A 345 -28.68 13.48 10.00
N LEU A 346 -29.56 12.47 9.93
CA LEU A 346 -31.00 12.64 10.03
C LEU A 346 -31.49 12.94 11.47
N ARG A 347 -30.74 12.55 12.51
CA ARG A 347 -31.11 12.82 13.92
C ARG A 347 -30.85 14.25 14.41
N GLN A 348 -30.05 15.06 13.71
CA GLN A 348 -29.84 16.48 14.08
C GLN A 348 -30.83 17.40 13.35
N ARG A 349 -32.13 17.24 13.65
CA ARG A 349 -33.14 18.25 13.36
C ARG A 349 -33.27 19.15 14.59
N GLU A 350 -32.71 20.35 14.54
CA GLU A 350 -33.54 21.56 14.73
C GLU A 350 -32.86 22.92 14.44
N ASP A 351 -31.54 23.10 14.54
CA ASP A 351 -30.99 24.47 14.40
C ASP A 351 -30.20 24.79 13.10
N ALA A 352 -30.74 25.80 12.39
CA ALA A 352 -30.16 26.65 11.34
C ALA A 352 -29.74 26.03 9.98
N ILE A 353 -30.28 26.59 8.90
CA ILE A 353 -30.00 26.22 7.49
C ILE A 353 -28.50 26.29 7.11
N HIS A 354 -27.68 27.06 7.85
CA HIS A 354 -26.23 27.06 7.70
C HIS A 354 -25.54 25.82 8.27
N SER A 355 -26.06 25.24 9.36
CA SER A 355 -25.60 23.95 9.87
C SER A 355 -25.93 22.85 8.86
N ARG A 356 -27.07 22.91 8.16
CA ARG A 356 -27.48 21.89 7.17
C ARG A 356 -26.54 21.76 5.99
N ARG A 357 -26.01 22.85 5.43
CA ARG A 357 -25.03 22.77 4.32
C ARG A 357 -23.68 22.22 4.79
N GLN A 358 -23.27 22.54 6.01
CA GLN A 358 -22.03 22.05 6.61
C GLN A 358 -22.14 20.59 7.05
N LEU A 359 -23.30 20.20 7.60
CA LEU A 359 -23.63 18.81 7.88
C LEU A 359 -23.67 18.03 6.59
N LEU A 360 -24.44 18.46 5.57
CA LEU A 360 -24.52 17.76 4.29
C LEU A 360 -23.13 17.61 3.65
N GLY A 361 -22.30 18.65 3.71
CA GLY A 361 -20.91 18.58 3.27
C GLY A 361 -20.08 17.59 4.08
N ALA A 362 -20.12 17.65 5.41
CA ALA A 362 -19.44 16.70 6.28
C ALA A 362 -19.95 15.27 6.06
N SER A 363 -21.25 15.07 5.82
CA SER A 363 -21.86 13.78 5.51
C SER A 363 -21.36 13.26 4.18
N ILE A 364 -21.40 14.05 3.11
CA ILE A 364 -20.88 13.68 1.78
C ILE A 364 -19.39 13.36 1.87
N PHE A 365 -18.61 14.17 2.60
CA PHE A 365 -17.20 13.91 2.82
C PHE A 365 -17.00 12.62 3.60
N THR A 366 -17.68 12.40 4.72
CA THR A 366 -17.49 11.20 5.54
C THR A 366 -18.02 9.94 4.84
N LEU A 367 -18.99 10.09 3.93
CA LEU A 367 -19.50 9.04 3.04
C LEU A 367 -18.50 8.67 1.94
N ALA A 368 -17.71 9.62 1.47
CA ALA A 368 -16.76 9.42 0.38
C ALA A 368 -15.30 9.33 0.84
N MET A 369 -15.01 9.65 2.09
CA MET A 369 -13.70 9.43 2.71
C MET A 369 -13.30 7.96 2.66
N PRO A 370 -14.22 6.98 2.87
CA PRO A 370 -13.96 5.57 2.62
C PRO A 370 -13.54 5.27 1.18
N MET A 371 -14.10 6.00 0.20
CA MET A 371 -13.75 5.83 -1.21
C MET A 371 -12.28 6.15 -1.49
N VAL A 372 -11.65 7.05 -0.72
CA VAL A 372 -10.24 7.40 -0.94
C VAL A 372 -9.31 6.22 -0.67
N PRO A 373 -9.42 5.53 0.48
CA PRO A 373 -8.63 4.34 0.70
C PRO A 373 -9.14 3.09 0.00
N LEU A 374 -10.42 3.03 -0.37
CA LEU A 374 -10.95 2.07 -1.34
C LEU A 374 -10.22 2.18 -2.68
N THR A 375 -10.04 3.42 -3.16
CA THR A 375 -9.33 3.68 -4.41
C THR A 375 -7.84 3.40 -4.22
N LEU A 376 -7.23 3.80 -3.08
CA LEU A 376 -5.84 3.42 -2.78
C LEU A 376 -5.69 1.90 -2.67
N LEU A 377 -6.56 1.18 -1.97
CA LEU A 377 -6.49 -0.27 -1.86
C LEU A 377 -6.70 -0.95 -3.21
N TYR A 378 -7.66 -0.51 -4.01
CA TYR A 378 -7.84 -1.01 -5.36
C TYR A 378 -6.57 -0.81 -6.20
N LEU A 379 -5.92 0.36 -6.09
CA LEU A 379 -4.61 0.57 -6.69
C LEU A 379 -3.51 -0.34 -6.13
N LEU A 380 -3.55 -0.66 -4.83
CA LEU A 380 -2.56 -1.51 -4.17
C LEU A 380 -2.81 -3.00 -4.46
N ASP A 381 -4.05 -3.44 -4.65
CA ASP A 381 -4.43 -4.81 -4.97
C ASP A 381 -4.07 -5.12 -6.43
N GLU A 382 -4.44 -4.21 -7.34
CA GLU A 382 -4.07 -4.28 -8.75
C GLU A 382 -2.58 -4.01 -9.02
N GLY A 383 -1.94 -3.19 -8.20
CA GLY A 383 -0.57 -2.68 -8.41
C GLY A 383 0.50 -3.47 -7.68
N ILE A 384 0.22 -3.99 -6.47
CA ILE A 384 1.21 -4.72 -5.68
C ILE A 384 1.11 -6.23 -5.89
N GLY A 385 -0.01 -6.76 -6.40
CA GLY A 385 -0.21 -8.21 -6.51
C GLY A 385 0.25 -8.96 -5.27
N ILE A 386 0.05 -8.32 -4.11
CA ILE A 386 0.18 -9.00 -2.84
C ILE A 386 -0.98 -10.00 -2.89
N ARG A 387 -0.72 -11.22 -3.37
CA ARG A 387 -1.31 -12.36 -2.68
C ARG A 387 -0.89 -12.13 -1.24
N VAL A 388 -1.85 -11.73 -0.42
CA VAL A 388 -1.63 -11.48 0.99
C VAL A 388 -1.22 -12.81 1.61
N HIS A 389 0.07 -13.11 1.56
CA HIS A 389 0.76 -14.08 2.40
C HIS A 389 1.12 -13.41 3.73
N ILE A 390 0.17 -12.62 4.30
CA ILE A 390 0.19 -12.26 5.73
C ILE A 390 0.08 -13.52 6.61
N LEU A 391 -0.19 -14.69 6.03
CA LEU A 391 -0.26 -15.96 6.76
C LEU A 391 1.07 -16.66 7.02
N ASN A 392 2.21 -16.06 6.66
CA ASN A 392 3.49 -16.45 7.27
C ASN A 392 4.12 -15.35 8.14
N THR A 393 3.44 -14.21 8.33
CA THR A 393 3.86 -13.25 9.35
C THR A 393 3.41 -13.71 10.73
N ASP A 394 4.42 -13.87 11.60
CA ASP A 394 4.42 -14.05 13.05
C ASP A 394 3.05 -13.74 13.72
N PRO A 395 2.44 -14.66 14.49
CA PRO A 395 1.18 -14.41 15.22
C PRO A 395 1.19 -13.15 16.08
N GLU A 396 2.38 -12.60 16.40
CA GLU A 396 2.55 -11.31 17.04
C GLU A 396 2.01 -10.12 16.21
N VAL A 397 2.13 -10.14 14.87
CA VAL A 397 1.63 -9.05 13.99
C VAL A 397 0.11 -9.06 13.92
N LEU A 398 -0.49 -10.24 13.78
CA LEU A 398 -1.95 -10.43 13.82
C LEU A 398 -2.50 -10.05 15.21
N GLY A 399 -1.80 -10.44 16.28
CA GLY A 399 -2.10 -10.04 17.64
C GLY A 399 -2.04 -8.51 17.83
N MET A 400 -1.02 -7.84 17.29
CA MET A 400 -0.90 -6.38 17.33
C MET A 400 -2.04 -5.68 16.59
N MET A 401 -2.45 -6.21 15.43
CA MET A 401 -3.56 -5.67 14.65
C MET A 401 -4.92 -5.87 15.35
N ILE A 402 -5.17 -7.04 15.96
CA ILE A 402 -6.37 -7.30 16.75
C ILE A 402 -6.41 -6.40 17.99
N VAL A 403 -5.28 -6.21 18.67
CA VAL A 403 -5.18 -5.32 19.83
C VAL A 403 -5.39 -3.87 19.41
N LEU A 404 -4.80 -3.39 18.31
CA LEU A 404 -4.99 -2.02 17.83
C LEU A 404 -6.42 -1.76 17.34
N GLY A 405 -7.00 -2.67 16.55
CA GLY A 405 -8.37 -2.60 16.09
C GLY A 405 -9.39 -2.67 17.23
N GLY A 406 -9.20 -3.61 18.15
CA GLY A 406 -10.01 -3.74 19.37
C GLY A 406 -9.89 -2.53 20.29
N SER A 407 -8.69 -1.97 20.46
CA SER A 407 -8.45 -0.75 21.25
C SER A 407 -9.12 0.48 20.64
N LEU A 408 -9.13 0.60 19.31
CA LEU A 408 -9.79 1.70 18.59
C LEU A 408 -11.32 1.59 18.70
N VAL A 409 -11.87 0.38 18.55
CA VAL A 409 -13.31 0.13 18.73
C VAL A 409 -13.73 0.39 20.18
N LEU A 410 -12.97 -0.10 21.17
CA LEU A 410 -13.24 0.15 22.59
C LEU A 410 -13.08 1.63 22.96
N SER A 411 -12.14 2.36 22.33
CA SER A 411 -11.97 3.81 22.53
C SER A 411 -13.14 4.59 21.91
N ALA A 412 -13.61 4.19 20.73
CA ALA A 412 -14.78 4.79 20.08
C ALA A 412 -16.07 4.53 20.87
N LEU A 413 -16.26 3.30 21.38
CA LEU A 413 -17.38 2.93 22.23
C LEU A 413 -17.31 3.63 23.59
N GLY A 414 -16.14 3.67 24.23
CA GLY A 414 -15.92 4.40 25.48
C GLY A 414 -16.20 5.90 25.32
N TRP A 415 -15.81 6.50 24.20
CA TRP A 415 -16.14 7.89 23.90
C TRP A 415 -17.64 8.11 23.71
N HIS A 416 -18.31 7.26 22.92
CA HIS A 416 -19.73 7.42 22.59
C HIS A 416 -20.66 7.17 23.78
N PHE A 417 -20.34 6.17 24.61
CA PHE A 417 -21.20 5.76 25.72
C PHE A 417 -20.83 6.42 27.07
N LEU A 418 -19.55 6.77 27.30
CA LEU A 418 -19.11 7.27 28.61
C LEU A 418 -18.79 8.76 28.60
N ALA A 419 -18.09 9.26 27.58
CA ALA A 419 -17.59 10.64 27.56
C ALA A 419 -18.60 11.63 26.96
N ALA A 420 -19.23 11.27 25.84
CA ALA A 420 -20.14 12.17 25.11
C ALA A 420 -21.38 12.61 25.91
N PRO A 421 -22.08 11.74 26.67
CA PRO A 421 -23.25 12.15 27.44
C PRO A 421 -22.90 13.07 28.61
N ARG A 422 -21.77 12.83 29.28
CA ARG A 422 -21.29 13.65 30.40
C ARG A 422 -20.83 15.04 29.94
N LEU A 423 -20.20 15.12 28.77
CA LEU A 423 -19.80 16.38 28.18
C LEU A 423 -20.99 17.18 27.64
N GLN A 424 -22.02 16.53 27.13
CA GLN A 424 -23.30 17.18 26.79
C GLN A 424 -23.99 17.75 28.04
N ALA A 425 -23.94 17.04 29.17
CA ALA A 425 -24.47 17.54 30.44
C ALA A 425 -23.69 18.75 30.99
N VAL A 426 -22.36 18.80 30.79
CA VAL A 426 -21.53 19.97 31.17
C VAL A 426 -21.75 21.15 30.21
N ALA A 427 -21.91 20.88 28.92
CA ALA A 427 -22.14 21.90 27.90
C ALA A 427 -23.55 22.52 27.94
N ALA A 428 -24.53 21.80 28.49
CA ALA A 428 -25.87 22.34 28.71
C ALA A 428 -25.89 23.51 29.72
N GLY A 429 -24.81 23.71 30.48
CA GLY A 429 -24.70 24.72 31.52
C GLY A 429 -25.69 24.48 32.67
N PRO A 430 -25.51 25.11 33.84
CA PRO A 430 -26.56 25.12 34.84
C PRO A 430 -27.78 25.82 34.24
N GLN A 431 -28.84 25.07 33.95
CA GLN A 431 -30.13 25.66 33.67
C GLN A 431 -30.54 26.41 34.94
N ASN A 432 -30.45 27.74 34.92
CA ASN A 432 -30.97 28.59 35.97
C ASN A 432 -32.46 28.26 36.13
N ARG A 433 -32.79 27.53 37.20
CA ARG A 433 -34.14 27.37 37.73
C ARG A 433 -34.35 28.37 38.84
#